data_AF-A0A3D2GSV3-F1
#
_entry.id   AF-A0A3D2GSV3-F1
#
_cell.length_a   1.000
_cell.length_b   1.000
_cell.length_c   1.000
_cell.angle_alpha   90.00
_cell.angle_beta   90.00
_cell.angle_gamma   90.00
#
_symmetry.space_group_name_H-M   'P 1'
#
loop_
_entity.id
_entity.type
_entity.pdbx_description
1 polymer ?
#
loop_
_entity_poly.entity_id
_entity_poly.type
_entity_poly.pdbx_seq_one_letter_code
_entity_poly.pdbx_strand_id
1 'polypeptide(L)'
;MLDIAPDDPDYDTDKQDAPDGAMPVGASGRPWALRDYCTDEAASIARNFDLPPALAAALVARGINGDGVEAFLTPRLKTSMPDPYALRDMDVAARLTADAVQGNS
;
A
#
# COMPACT_ATOMS: atom_id res chain seq x y z
N MET A 1 -32.70 28.12 -2.28
CA MET A 1 -31.59 28.75 -1.54
C MET A 1 -31.89 28.54 -0.07
N LEU A 2 -31.33 27.47 0.52
CA LEU A 2 -31.50 27.15 1.93
C LEU A 2 -30.21 27.55 2.64
N ASP A 3 -30.30 28.59 3.48
CA ASP A 3 -29.32 28.88 4.52
C ASP A 3 -29.38 27.73 5.54
N ILE A 4 -28.32 26.93 5.60
CA ILE A 4 -28.05 26.05 6.73
C ILE A 4 -27.06 26.82 7.60
N ALA A 5 -27.57 27.49 8.63
CA ALA A 5 -26.75 27.94 9.73
C ALA A 5 -26.33 26.71 10.56
N PRO A 6 -25.05 26.50 10.87
CA PRO A 6 -24.66 25.63 11.97
C PRO A 6 -24.68 26.47 13.26
N ASP A 7 -25.79 26.43 14.00
CA ASP A 7 -25.85 26.82 15.41
C ASP A 7 -26.15 25.55 16.22
N ASP A 8 -25.19 24.62 16.19
CA ASP A 8 -25.18 23.45 17.06
C ASP A 8 -24.32 23.80 18.29
N PRO A 9 -24.92 23.96 19.50
CA PRO A 9 -24.18 24.30 20.71
C PRO A 9 -23.26 23.19 21.21
N ASP A 10 -23.33 21.99 20.60
CA ASP A 10 -22.38 20.89 20.80
C ASP A 10 -21.24 20.87 19.75
N TYR A 11 -21.16 21.89 18.87
CA TYR A 11 -19.95 22.08 18.06
C TYR A 11 -18.81 22.53 18.98
N ASP A 12 -18.02 21.54 19.42
CA ASP A 12 -16.80 21.71 20.18
C ASP A 12 -15.80 22.63 19.45
N THR A 13 -15.82 23.91 19.79
CA THR A 13 -14.87 24.93 19.31
C THR A 13 -13.50 24.82 20.01
N ASP A 14 -13.31 23.90 20.95
CA ASP A 14 -12.02 23.72 21.65
C ASP A 14 -11.01 22.89 20.84
N LYS A 15 -11.32 22.56 19.58
CA LYS A 15 -10.36 22.00 18.63
C LYS A 15 -9.49 23.06 17.91
N GLN A 16 -9.44 24.28 18.44
CA GLN A 16 -8.54 25.35 18.00
C GLN A 16 -7.47 25.64 19.07
N ASP A 17 -6.52 24.73 19.29
CA ASP A 17 -5.15 25.04 19.79
C ASP A 17 -4.28 23.77 19.92
N ALA A 18 -4.22 22.96 18.87
CA ALA A 18 -3.09 22.05 18.75
C ALA A 18 -1.85 22.90 18.43
N PRO A 19 -0.74 22.82 19.20
CA PRO A 19 0.44 23.61 18.91
C PRO A 19 0.90 23.29 17.49
N ASP A 20 1.31 24.31 16.72
CA ASP A 20 1.89 24.17 15.39
C ASP A 20 2.99 23.07 15.43
N GLY A 21 2.63 21.85 15.01
CA GLY A 21 3.50 20.67 15.06
C GLY A 21 2.96 19.42 15.76
N ALA A 22 1.80 19.45 16.43
CA ALA A 22 1.16 18.25 16.97
C ALA A 22 0.50 17.42 15.86
N MET A 23 1.30 16.63 15.16
CA MET A 23 0.82 15.64 14.19
C MET A 23 -0.14 14.65 14.90
N PRO A 24 -1.30 14.31 14.31
CA PRO A 24 -2.22 13.35 14.91
C PRO A 24 -1.50 12.02 15.13
N VAL A 25 -1.35 11.64 16.40
CA VAL A 25 -0.81 10.34 16.79
C VAL A 25 -1.82 9.26 16.41
N GLY A 26 -1.36 8.18 15.79
CA GLY A 26 -2.20 7.03 15.52
C GLY A 26 -2.72 6.41 16.81
N ALA A 27 -3.74 5.56 16.71
CA ALA A 27 -4.40 4.93 17.88
C ALA A 27 -3.44 4.18 18.85
N SER A 28 -2.22 3.85 18.41
CA SER A 28 -1.17 3.22 19.22
C SER A 28 -0.09 4.19 19.73
N GLY A 29 -0.29 5.50 19.62
CA GLY A 29 0.72 6.52 19.97
C GLY A 29 1.85 6.67 18.94
N ARG A 30 1.79 5.93 17.82
CA ARG A 30 2.75 6.03 16.72
C ARG A 30 2.23 7.04 15.69
N PRO A 31 3.01 8.07 15.31
CA PRO A 31 2.56 9.05 14.32
C PRO A 31 2.29 8.35 12.99
N TRP A 32 1.23 8.76 12.31
CA TRP A 32 1.02 8.40 10.91
C TRP A 32 1.89 9.31 10.06
N ALA A 33 2.89 8.74 9.40
CA ALA A 33 3.77 9.46 8.51
C ALA A 33 3.59 8.94 7.08
N LEU A 34 3.53 9.85 6.13
CA LEU A 34 3.68 9.50 4.72
C LEU A 34 5.14 9.08 4.48
N ARG A 35 5.34 8.10 3.62
CA ARG A 35 6.69 7.70 3.22
C ARG A 35 7.21 8.67 2.18
N ASP A 36 8.45 9.14 2.32
CA ASP A 36 9.08 10.06 1.36
C ASP A 36 9.24 9.40 -0.01
N TYR A 37 9.09 10.20 -1.07
CA TYR A 37 9.26 9.79 -2.46
C TYR A 37 9.64 10.97 -3.36
N CYS A 38 10.23 10.69 -4.51
CA CYS A 38 10.55 11.71 -5.52
C CYS A 38 9.30 12.08 -6.33
N THR A 39 8.87 13.35 -6.26
CA THR A 39 7.68 13.86 -6.96
C THR A 39 7.82 13.82 -8.47
N ASP A 40 9.02 14.10 -8.99
CA ASP A 40 9.29 14.13 -10.42
C ASP A 40 9.22 12.72 -11.03
N GLU A 41 9.76 11.74 -10.31
CA GLU A 41 9.63 10.31 -10.67
C GLU A 41 8.17 9.86 -10.66
N ALA A 42 7.41 10.21 -9.61
CA ALA A 42 6.00 9.85 -9.51
C ALA A 42 5.18 10.46 -10.65
N ALA A 43 5.44 11.72 -11.00
CA ALA A 43 4.78 12.39 -12.12
C ALA A 43 5.15 11.75 -13.47
N SER A 44 6.40 11.31 -13.64
CA SER A 44 6.85 10.58 -14.83
C SER A 44 6.12 9.23 -14.96
N ILE A 45 6.06 8.45 -13.89
CA ILE A 45 5.36 7.15 -13.85
C ILE A 45 3.86 7.32 -14.14
N ALA A 46 3.21 8.32 -13.53
CA ALA A 46 1.79 8.60 -13.77
C ALA A 46 1.49 8.81 -15.25
N ARG A 47 2.33 9.57 -15.97
CA ARG A 47 2.17 9.82 -17.41
C ARG A 47 2.52 8.61 -18.26
N ASN A 48 3.61 7.93 -17.96
CA ASN A 48 4.12 6.83 -18.79
C ASN A 48 3.23 5.58 -18.72
N PHE A 49 2.60 5.34 -17.57
CA PHE A 49 1.78 4.15 -17.31
C PHE A 49 0.27 4.46 -17.20
N ASP A 50 -0.14 5.69 -17.52
CA ASP A 50 -1.54 6.16 -17.43
C ASP A 50 -2.18 5.85 -16.06
N LEU A 51 -1.47 6.19 -14.98
CA LEU A 51 -1.90 5.92 -13.61
C LEU A 51 -2.40 7.17 -12.90
N PRO A 52 -3.39 7.04 -12.00
CA PRO A 52 -3.71 8.09 -11.03
C PRO A 52 -2.46 8.55 -10.24
N PRO A 53 -2.27 9.86 -9.99
CA PRO A 53 -1.08 10.38 -9.32
C PRO A 53 -0.81 9.76 -7.94
N ALA A 54 -1.87 9.46 -7.18
CA ALA A 54 -1.76 8.81 -5.89
C ALA A 54 -1.16 7.39 -5.98
N LEU A 55 -1.48 6.64 -7.04
CA LEU A 55 -0.92 5.31 -7.27
C LEU A 55 0.54 5.38 -7.70
N ALA A 56 0.89 6.31 -8.59
CA ALA A 56 2.28 6.52 -8.99
C ALA A 56 3.15 6.92 -7.79
N ALA A 57 2.68 7.83 -6.94
CA ALA A 57 3.35 8.19 -5.68
C ALA A 57 3.53 6.96 -4.76
N ALA A 58 2.49 6.13 -4.65
CA ALA A 58 2.53 4.92 -3.82
C ALA A 58 3.51 3.84 -4.36
N LEU A 59 3.80 3.82 -5.67
CA LEU A 59 4.80 2.96 -6.28
C LEU A 59 6.22 3.47 -6.01
N VAL A 60 6.48 4.76 -6.22
CA VAL A 60 7.80 5.37 -5.93
C VAL A 60 8.12 5.27 -4.44
N ALA A 61 7.15 5.52 -3.56
CA ALA A 61 7.32 5.36 -2.11
C ALA A 61 7.64 3.91 -1.69
N ARG A 62 7.28 2.92 -2.52
CA ARG A 62 7.66 1.49 -2.34
C ARG A 62 9.01 1.14 -2.96
N GLY A 63 9.68 2.09 -3.61
CA GLY A 63 10.93 1.86 -4.34
C GLY A 63 10.73 1.19 -5.70
N ILE A 64 9.52 1.23 -6.26
CA ILE A 64 9.21 0.67 -7.58
C ILE A 64 9.23 1.82 -8.58
N ASN A 65 10.26 1.85 -9.43
CA ASN A 65 10.46 2.87 -10.46
C ASN A 65 10.99 2.27 -11.77
N GLY A 66 10.97 3.08 -12.83
CA GLY A 66 11.46 2.68 -14.16
C GLY A 66 10.85 1.37 -14.66
N ASP A 67 11.71 0.43 -15.04
CA ASP A 67 11.34 -0.87 -15.60
C ASP A 67 10.62 -1.80 -14.60
N GLY A 68 10.72 -1.52 -13.30
CA GLY A 68 10.04 -2.30 -12.26
C GLY A 68 8.53 -2.09 -12.20
N VAL A 69 8.01 -1.01 -12.79
CA VAL A 69 6.59 -0.64 -12.70
C VAL A 69 5.71 -1.64 -13.44
N GLU A 70 6.06 -2.01 -14.68
CA GLU A 70 5.26 -2.96 -15.47
C GLU A 70 5.22 -4.34 -14.82
N ALA A 71 6.38 -4.84 -14.38
CA ALA A 71 6.50 -6.13 -13.70
C ALA A 71 5.68 -6.19 -12.40
N PHE A 72 5.54 -5.06 -11.71
CA PHE A 72 4.75 -4.96 -10.49
C PHE A 72 3.24 -4.87 -10.77
N LEU A 73 2.82 -4.12 -11.78
CA LEU A 73 1.40 -3.95 -12.13
C LEU A 73 0.82 -5.19 -12.79
N THR A 74 1.62 -5.88 -13.62
CA THR A 74 1.20 -7.05 -14.38
C THR A 74 2.13 -8.25 -14.12
N PRO A 75 2.19 -8.76 -12.88
CA PRO A 75 3.02 -9.90 -12.55
C PRO A 75 2.48 -11.15 -13.26
N ARG A 76 3.38 -11.95 -13.84
CA ARG A 76 3.03 -13.26 -14.41
C ARG A 76 3.62 -14.34 -13.54
N LEU A 77 2.84 -15.40 -13.26
CA LEU A 77 3.30 -16.50 -12.39
C LEU A 77 4.65 -17.06 -12.84
N LYS A 78 4.84 -17.28 -14.15
CA LYS A 78 6.09 -17.81 -14.71
C LYS A 78 7.33 -16.94 -14.44
N THR A 79 7.17 -15.61 -14.38
CA THR A 79 8.29 -14.67 -14.27
C THR A 79 8.46 -14.10 -12.86
N SER A 80 7.37 -14.06 -12.09
CA SER A 80 7.35 -13.49 -10.74
C SER A 80 7.58 -14.54 -9.65
N MET A 81 7.39 -15.83 -9.96
CA MET A 81 7.64 -16.90 -9.01
C MET A 81 9.11 -17.34 -9.07
N PRO A 82 9.86 -17.30 -7.96
CA PRO A 82 11.20 -17.90 -7.90
C PRO A 82 11.10 -19.43 -8.03
N ASP A 83 12.24 -20.12 -8.11
CA ASP A 83 12.28 -21.59 -8.02
C ASP A 83 11.43 -22.04 -6.80
N PRO A 84 10.37 -22.85 -6.99
CA PRO A 84 9.50 -23.25 -5.89
C PRO A 84 10.27 -23.97 -4.78
N TYR A 85 11.36 -24.66 -5.07
CA TYR A 85 12.18 -25.32 -4.06
C TYR A 85 13.01 -24.36 -3.19
N ALA A 86 13.07 -23.07 -3.56
CA ALA A 86 13.62 -22.04 -2.70
C ALA A 86 12.65 -21.62 -1.58
N LEU A 87 11.37 -21.99 -1.68
CA LEU A 87 10.39 -21.73 -0.62
C LEU A 87 10.58 -22.74 0.51
N ARG A 88 10.51 -22.25 1.75
CA ARG A 88 10.75 -23.07 2.94
C ARG A 88 9.75 -24.23 3.01
N ASP A 89 10.27 -25.45 3.14
CA ASP A 89 9.51 -26.70 3.28
C ASP A 89 8.57 -27.03 2.09
N MET A 90 8.83 -26.46 0.91
CA MET A 90 7.97 -26.64 -0.27
C MET A 90 7.88 -28.11 -0.73
N ASP A 91 8.97 -28.85 -0.60
CA ASP A 91 9.02 -30.27 -0.94
C ASP A 91 8.10 -31.10 -0.04
N VAL A 92 8.13 -30.82 1.28
CA VAL A 92 7.26 -31.46 2.27
C VAL A 92 5.81 -31.09 2.03
N ALA A 93 5.52 -29.79 1.83
CA ALA A 93 4.17 -29.31 1.57
C ALA A 93 3.53 -29.93 0.31
N ALA A 94 4.32 -30.06 -0.76
CA ALA A 94 3.86 -30.69 -2.00
C ALA A 94 3.54 -32.18 -1.81
N ARG A 95 4.38 -32.92 -1.08
CA ARG A 95 4.14 -34.34 -0.76
C ARG A 95 2.90 -34.53 0.10
N LEU A 96 2.78 -33.77 1.19
CA LEU A 96 1.60 -33.80 2.07
C LEU A 96 0.31 -33.57 1.29
N THR A 97 0.31 -32.61 0.38
CA THR A 97 -0.86 -32.32 -0.47
C THR A 97 -1.19 -33.50 -1.40
N ALA A 98 -0.17 -34.11 -2.02
CA ALA A 98 -0.35 -35.27 -2.90
C ALA A 98 -0.85 -36.51 -2.13
N ASP A 99 -0.25 -36.81 -0.98
CA ASP A 99 -0.63 -37.95 -0.13
C ASP A 99 -2.08 -37.82 0.33
N ALA A 100 -2.50 -36.62 0.76
CA ALA A 100 -3.88 -36.36 1.18
C ALA A 100 -4.89 -36.57 0.03
N VAL A 101 -4.56 -36.13 -1.19
CA VAL A 101 -5.42 -36.33 -2.37
C VAL A 101 -5.48 -37.79 -2.80
N GLN A 102 -4.38 -38.53 -2.64
CA GLN A 102 -4.30 -39.95 -2.98
C GLN A 102 -4.91 -40.87 -1.90
N GLY A 103 -5.28 -40.33 -0.73
CA GLY A 103 -5.79 -41.12 0.39
C GLY A 103 -4.70 -41.92 1.12
N ASN A 104 -3.46 -41.45 1.04
CA ASN A 104 -2.28 -42.09 1.61
C ASN A 104 -2.00 -41.62 3.07
N SER A 105 -3.00 -41.06 3.75
CA SER A 105 -2.90 -40.47 5.11
C SER A 105 -3.11 -41.48 6.22
#